data_AF-A0A914KW78-F1
#
_entry.id   AF-A0A914KW78-F1
#
_cell.length_a   1.000
_cell.length_b   1.000
_cell.length_c   1.000
_cell.angle_alpha   90.00
_cell.angle_beta   90.00
_cell.angle_gamma   90.00
#
_symmetry.space_group_name_H-M   'P 1'
#
loop_
_entity.id
_entity.type
_entity.pdbx_description
1 polymer ?
#
loop_
_entity_poly.entity_id
_entity_poly.type
_entity_poly.pdbx_seq_one_letter_code
_entity_poly.pdbx_strand_id
1 'polypeptide(L)'
;MVDAYLTHGSKLVDITNEFFKACEELETGEFSMSNDFKISHAMSAIEIMDPKMDSGMDSFEWKMLNFTDKAKLTQIKLFGNELVIRERLTNSWKIRGPLKFKIFRSLPSSIFILFTLPMSVLCIKDLHVFTSFQSLFNSIFFKEILRLPVKEIIATFDATFATIASWLNSQPLDQTIFSNLCMCDSELIKNNIYLYTLSTATLHFISLLKLYFRCASVSNEEDVCLQTGHNVPSYDRTFVSTNLTDAIAKLRKTLRGNNTATEKHEFQALLIRFEFFSSLLEMFDFLLPSKGTLYLLNAGINETEIDPFIPNLYSAGEQLQKCLHFHKRILATINFGKQPPKDERDSLFDWLSTFDSNTYLYMSTAGLPRKLQLFSRLEGYKYIEDTLETIGEIIMSVPDYVTTTWGILELVKKFGDLHSNILTRSVLQLILFPLNRHNLTGTIPFMQIAFNSVNRFCGYLMNNNIQDVVAQHNSYFPHLNVLFNEIFGLFERAYTCLYQTHGNNLARQWDFFHVNFDDFSILINEV
;
A
#
# COMPACT_ATOMS: atom_id res chain seq x y z
N MET A 1 -18.76 17.83 6.10
CA MET A 1 -18.71 19.01 5.20
C MET A 1 -19.92 19.95 5.39
N VAL A 2 -21.15 19.44 5.54
CA VAL A 2 -22.34 20.25 5.89
C VAL A 2 -22.15 21.04 7.20
N ASP A 3 -21.59 20.42 8.23
CA ASP A 3 -21.29 21.10 9.50
C ASP A 3 -20.28 22.25 9.35
N ALA A 4 -19.27 22.11 8.48
CA ALA A 4 -18.28 23.17 8.24
C ALA A 4 -18.90 24.40 7.55
N TYR A 5 -19.92 24.21 6.72
CA TYR A 5 -20.68 25.30 6.11
C TYR A 5 -21.67 25.95 7.09
N LEU A 6 -22.26 25.17 8.00
CA LEU A 6 -23.16 25.64 9.05
C LEU A 6 -22.42 26.41 10.16
N THR A 7 -21.17 26.03 10.48
CA THR A 7 -20.35 26.70 11.50
C THR A 7 -19.98 28.16 11.15
N HIS A 8 -20.15 28.58 9.90
CA HIS A 8 -19.91 29.96 9.45
C HIS A 8 -21.19 30.83 9.38
N GLY A 9 -22.31 30.39 9.98
CA GLY A 9 -23.54 31.18 10.02
C GLY A 9 -24.37 31.12 8.73
N SER A 10 -24.05 30.21 7.82
CA SER A 10 -24.79 30.00 6.57
C SER A 10 -26.14 29.34 6.84
N LYS A 11 -27.22 29.84 6.22
CA LYS A 11 -28.57 29.29 6.35
C LYS A 11 -28.81 28.26 5.24
N LEU A 12 -29.21 27.04 5.61
CA LEU A 12 -29.71 26.05 4.65
C LEU A 12 -31.09 26.48 4.13
N VAL A 13 -31.23 26.50 2.80
CA VAL A 13 -32.50 26.76 2.11
C VAL A 13 -32.88 25.50 1.33
N ASP A 14 -34.11 25.05 1.51
CA ASP A 14 -34.65 23.89 0.78
C ASP A 14 -35.13 24.35 -0.60
N ILE A 15 -34.46 23.87 -1.65
CA ILE A 15 -34.74 24.19 -3.05
C ILE A 15 -35.44 23.04 -3.79
N THR A 16 -35.91 22.01 -3.09
CA THR A 16 -36.42 20.77 -3.72
C THR A 16 -37.52 21.05 -4.75
N ASN A 17 -38.53 21.87 -4.39
CA ASN A 17 -39.65 22.17 -5.27
C ASN A 17 -39.25 23.06 -6.46
N GLU A 18 -38.31 23.99 -6.25
CA GLU A 18 -37.81 24.88 -7.30
C GLU A 18 -36.99 24.10 -8.32
N PHE A 19 -36.17 23.17 -7.83
CA PHE A 19 -35.37 22.27 -8.66
C PHE A 19 -36.25 21.38 -9.54
N PHE A 20 -37.27 20.72 -8.99
CA PHE A 20 -38.16 19.87 -9.79
C PHE A 20 -38.94 20.66 -10.85
N LYS A 21 -39.38 21.88 -10.54
CA LYS A 21 -40.01 22.76 -11.54
C LYS A 21 -39.06 23.12 -12.68
N ALA A 22 -37.81 23.45 -12.39
CA ALA A 22 -36.82 23.72 -13.42
C ALA A 22 -36.52 22.47 -14.27
N CYS A 23 -36.52 21.27 -13.67
CA CYS A 23 -36.35 20.03 -14.43
C CYS A 23 -37.54 19.71 -15.36
N GLU A 24 -38.77 20.16 -15.05
CA GLU A 24 -39.93 20.01 -15.94
C GLU A 24 -39.80 20.83 -17.24
N GLU A 25 -38.94 21.86 -17.26
CA GLU A 25 -38.68 22.67 -18.45
C GLU A 25 -37.71 22.00 -19.44
N LEU A 26 -36.99 20.95 -19.02
CA LEU A 26 -36.01 20.25 -19.87
C LEU A 26 -36.70 19.25 -20.82
N GLU A 27 -36.22 19.20 -22.06
CA GLU A 27 -36.69 18.20 -23.03
C GLU A 27 -36.10 16.80 -22.75
N THR A 28 -36.78 15.75 -23.22
CA THR A 28 -36.27 14.38 -23.06
C THR A 28 -34.96 14.21 -23.83
N GLY A 29 -33.88 13.87 -23.12
CA GLY A 29 -32.54 13.73 -23.69
C GLY A 29 -31.67 14.99 -23.56
N GLU A 30 -32.20 16.07 -22.98
CA GLU A 30 -31.46 17.27 -22.66
C GLU A 30 -30.71 17.14 -21.32
N PHE A 31 -29.51 17.68 -21.24
CA PHE A 31 -28.68 17.69 -20.03
C PHE A 31 -28.29 19.12 -19.67
N SER A 32 -28.59 19.54 -18.44
CA SER A 32 -28.08 20.80 -17.90
C SER A 32 -26.74 20.57 -17.19
N MET A 33 -25.63 20.94 -17.82
CA MET A 33 -24.27 20.79 -17.29
C MET A 33 -23.36 21.94 -17.74
N SER A 34 -22.21 22.11 -17.06
CA SER A 34 -21.19 23.10 -17.47
C SER A 34 -20.59 22.74 -18.83
N ASN A 35 -20.23 23.76 -19.62
CA ASN A 35 -19.56 23.58 -20.93
C ASN A 35 -18.22 22.83 -20.82
N ASP A 36 -17.55 22.91 -19.67
CA ASP A 36 -16.27 22.25 -19.43
C ASP A 36 -16.44 20.78 -19.01
N PHE A 37 -17.66 20.35 -18.66
CA PHE A 37 -17.94 18.99 -18.23
C PHE A 37 -18.29 18.10 -19.42
N LYS A 38 -17.56 16.99 -19.57
CA LYS A 38 -17.82 15.97 -20.59
C LYS A 38 -18.63 14.82 -19.99
N ILE A 39 -19.64 14.33 -20.72
CA ILE A 39 -20.45 13.17 -20.32
C ILE A 39 -19.57 11.92 -20.08
N SER A 40 -18.44 11.78 -20.77
CA SER A 40 -17.48 10.69 -20.52
C SER A 40 -16.98 10.66 -19.07
N HIS A 41 -16.92 11.80 -18.37
CA HIS A 41 -16.57 11.85 -16.95
C HIS A 41 -17.65 11.25 -16.05
N ALA A 42 -18.91 11.25 -16.49
CA ALA A 42 -20.03 10.67 -15.76
C ALA A 42 -20.04 9.14 -15.80
N MET A 43 -19.31 8.51 -16.72
CA MET A 43 -19.28 7.04 -16.86
C MET A 43 -18.64 6.32 -15.67
N SER A 44 -17.86 7.02 -14.84
CA SER A 44 -17.28 6.51 -13.61
C SER A 44 -18.05 6.92 -12.35
N ALA A 45 -19.20 7.58 -12.50
CA ALA A 45 -20.02 8.00 -11.37
C ALA A 45 -20.64 6.81 -10.64
N ILE A 46 -20.85 6.99 -9.35
CA ILE A 46 -21.46 5.98 -8.48
C ILE A 46 -22.93 6.31 -8.31
N GLU A 47 -23.77 5.31 -8.51
CA GLU A 47 -25.21 5.40 -8.26
C GLU A 47 -25.49 5.01 -6.80
N ILE A 48 -26.07 5.94 -6.04
CA ILE A 48 -26.47 5.73 -4.65
C ILE A 48 -27.73 4.84 -4.64
N MET A 49 -27.88 3.99 -3.63
CA MET A 49 -28.98 3.03 -3.48
C MET A 49 -28.98 1.85 -4.48
N ASP A 50 -27.96 1.71 -5.33
CA ASP A 50 -27.74 0.49 -6.12
C ASP A 50 -26.77 -0.45 -5.37
N PRO A 51 -27.17 -1.67 -4.97
CA PRO A 51 -26.30 -2.62 -4.26
C PRO A 51 -25.01 -3.01 -4.99
N LYS A 52 -24.90 -2.79 -6.31
CA LYS A 52 -23.69 -3.09 -7.09
C LYS A 52 -22.76 -1.89 -7.25
N MET A 53 -23.24 -0.69 -6.96
CA MET A 53 -22.48 0.55 -7.17
C MET A 53 -22.23 1.28 -5.84
N ASP A 54 -23.16 1.16 -4.89
CA ASP A 54 -23.14 1.80 -3.58
C ASP A 54 -22.68 0.80 -2.50
N SER A 55 -21.45 0.99 -2.03
CA SER A 55 -20.90 0.22 -0.90
C SER A 55 -21.64 0.46 0.41
N GLY A 56 -22.39 1.56 0.54
CA GLY A 56 -23.23 1.85 1.71
C GLY A 56 -24.50 1.00 1.79
N MET A 57 -24.87 0.29 0.72
CA MET A 57 -26.05 -0.58 0.66
C MET A 57 -25.79 -2.02 1.13
N ASP A 58 -24.53 -2.41 1.33
CA ASP A 58 -24.23 -3.75 1.81
C ASP A 58 -24.74 -3.95 3.24
N SER A 59 -25.56 -4.99 3.43
CA SER A 59 -26.11 -5.35 4.73
C SER A 59 -25.09 -6.15 5.54
N PHE A 60 -24.49 -5.54 6.56
CA PHE A 60 -23.58 -6.24 7.48
C PHE A 60 -23.99 -6.08 8.94
N GLU A 61 -23.69 -7.09 9.75
CA GLU A 61 -23.69 -6.98 11.22
C GLU A 61 -22.39 -6.34 11.65
N TRP A 62 -22.49 -5.14 12.23
CA TRP A 62 -21.32 -4.34 12.51
C TRP A 62 -20.67 -4.87 13.77
N LYS A 63 -19.41 -5.31 13.68
CA LYS A 63 -18.59 -5.56 14.86
C LYS A 63 -18.55 -4.33 15.76
N MET A 64 -18.38 -3.14 15.16
CA MET A 64 -18.48 -1.87 15.86
C MET A 64 -19.82 -1.69 16.62
N LEU A 65 -20.97 -2.15 16.08
CA LEU A 65 -22.26 -2.11 16.79
C LEU A 65 -22.35 -3.15 17.92
N ASN A 66 -21.80 -4.35 17.73
CA ASN A 66 -21.83 -5.41 18.76
C ASN A 66 -21.07 -5.03 20.05
N PHE A 67 -20.05 -4.16 19.95
CA PHE A 67 -19.38 -3.60 21.14
C PHE A 67 -20.20 -2.50 21.83
N THR A 68 -20.96 -1.71 21.06
CA THR A 68 -21.89 -0.72 21.63
C THR A 68 -23.06 -1.37 22.39
N ASP A 69 -23.49 -2.57 21.98
CA ASP A 69 -24.49 -3.35 22.72
C ASP A 69 -23.96 -3.93 24.04
N LYS A 70 -22.66 -4.26 24.12
CA LYS A 70 -22.02 -4.75 25.36
C LYS A 70 -21.62 -3.64 26.32
N ALA A 71 -21.36 -2.43 25.82
CA ALA A 71 -21.27 -1.20 26.61
C ALA A 71 -22.67 -0.69 26.96
N LYS A 72 -23.42 -1.43 27.82
CA LYS A 72 -24.78 -1.11 28.30
C LYS A 72 -25.17 0.37 28.15
N LEU A 73 -26.13 0.72 27.26
CA LEU A 73 -27.23 1.66 27.57
C LEU A 73 -28.23 2.06 26.46
N THR A 74 -28.27 1.45 25.28
CA THR A 74 -29.39 1.70 24.35
C THR A 74 -29.78 0.44 23.59
N GLN A 75 -30.99 -0.08 23.83
CA GLN A 75 -31.59 -1.04 22.91
C GLN A 75 -32.23 -0.26 21.77
N ILE A 76 -31.66 -0.37 20.58
CA ILE A 76 -32.32 0.03 19.34
C ILE A 76 -33.06 -1.22 18.83
N LYS A 77 -34.38 -1.25 18.97
CA LYS A 77 -35.22 -2.29 18.38
C LYS A 77 -36.15 -1.66 17.35
N LEU A 78 -36.08 -2.19 16.13
CA LEU A 78 -37.09 -1.95 15.09
C LEU A 78 -38.37 -2.70 15.48
N PHE A 79 -39.45 -1.97 15.73
CA PHE A 79 -40.78 -2.53 15.90
C PHE A 79 -41.66 -2.04 14.76
N GLY A 80 -41.76 -2.84 13.69
CA GLY A 80 -42.47 -2.42 12.46
C GLY A 80 -41.76 -1.24 11.79
N ASN A 81 -42.50 -0.18 11.43
CA ASN A 81 -41.98 1.02 10.75
C ASN A 81 -41.50 2.13 11.72
N GLU A 82 -41.42 1.87 13.03
CA GLU A 82 -40.99 2.86 14.02
C GLU A 82 -39.70 2.42 14.73
N LEU A 83 -38.78 3.39 14.86
CA LEU A 83 -37.49 3.22 15.54
C LEU A 83 -37.62 3.81 16.95
N VAL A 84 -37.55 2.97 17.98
CA VAL A 84 -37.74 3.38 19.38
C VAL A 84 -36.42 3.24 20.14
N ILE A 85 -35.90 4.37 20.65
CA ILE A 85 -34.68 4.42 21.46
C ILE A 85 -35.06 4.49 22.94
N ARG A 86 -34.61 3.53 23.76
CA ARG A 86 -34.81 3.53 25.22
C ARG A 86 -33.48 3.69 25.94
N GLU A 87 -33.43 4.63 26.88
CA GLU A 87 -32.27 4.92 27.72
C GLU A 87 -32.62 4.64 29.19
N ARG A 88 -31.67 4.09 29.97
CA ARG A 88 -31.88 3.75 31.39
C ARG A 88 -31.05 4.67 32.28
N LEU A 89 -31.70 5.68 32.87
CA LEU A 89 -31.09 6.50 33.92
C LEU A 89 -31.57 5.98 35.28
N THR A 90 -30.62 5.54 36.11
CA THR A 90 -30.78 5.27 37.56
C THR A 90 -32.17 4.73 37.98
N ASN A 91 -32.34 3.42 37.82
CA ASN A 91 -33.50 2.64 38.31
C ASN A 91 -34.91 3.01 37.79
N SER A 92 -35.04 3.83 36.74
CA SER A 92 -36.33 3.99 36.04
C SER A 92 -36.17 4.10 34.51
N TRP A 93 -37.17 3.64 33.77
CA TRP A 93 -37.22 3.77 32.30
C TRP A 93 -38.01 5.02 31.93
N LYS A 94 -37.43 5.93 31.13
CA LYS A 94 -38.17 7.03 30.50
C LYS A 94 -38.14 6.84 28.98
N ILE A 95 -39.32 6.92 28.37
CA ILE A 95 -39.51 6.90 26.92
C ILE A 95 -39.27 8.33 26.40
N ARG A 96 -38.29 8.53 25.52
CA ARG A 96 -38.34 9.68 24.60
C ARG A 96 -39.37 9.32 23.52
N GLY A 97 -40.33 10.22 23.29
CA GLY A 97 -41.55 9.95 22.51
C GLY A 97 -41.28 9.42 21.09
N PRO A 98 -42.30 8.83 20.43
CA PRO A 98 -42.12 8.15 19.15
C PRO A 98 -41.69 9.12 18.06
N LEU A 99 -40.53 8.88 17.45
CA LEU A 99 -40.15 9.50 16.18
C LEU A 99 -40.90 8.77 15.07
N LYS A 100 -42.01 9.36 14.62
CA LYS A 100 -42.80 8.85 13.48
C LYS A 100 -42.04 9.09 12.18
N PHE A 101 -41.40 8.05 11.65
CA PHE A 101 -40.91 8.06 10.26
C PHE A 101 -42.01 7.56 9.33
N LYS A 102 -42.38 8.36 8.32
CA LYS A 102 -43.17 7.87 7.17
C LYS A 102 -42.19 7.37 6.11
N ILE A 103 -42.06 6.05 6.00
CA ILE A 103 -41.40 5.41 4.86
C ILE A 103 -42.40 5.42 3.70
N PHE A 104 -42.14 6.23 2.66
CA PHE A 104 -42.90 6.14 1.42
C PHE A 104 -42.42 4.92 0.62
N ARG A 105 -43.31 3.94 0.46
CA ARG A 105 -43.21 2.85 -0.52
C ARG A 105 -44.09 3.18 -1.73
N SER A 106 -43.48 3.58 -2.85
CA SER A 106 -44.00 3.46 -4.24
C SER A 106 -42.96 4.07 -5.20
N LEU A 107 -42.14 3.27 -5.91
CA LEU A 107 -42.28 2.81 -7.33
C LEU A 107 -42.27 3.94 -8.38
N PRO A 108 -41.86 3.67 -9.65
CA PRO A 108 -40.67 3.02 -10.20
C PRO A 108 -39.91 3.98 -11.18
N SER A 109 -38.85 3.48 -11.82
CA SER A 109 -38.11 4.09 -12.95
C SER A 109 -37.13 5.23 -12.64
N SER A 110 -35.88 4.82 -12.41
CA SER A 110 -34.63 5.39 -12.92
C SER A 110 -34.55 6.91 -13.10
N ILE A 111 -33.94 7.60 -12.13
CA ILE A 111 -33.42 8.97 -12.29
C ILE A 111 -31.97 8.95 -11.80
N PHE A 112 -31.02 9.04 -12.74
CA PHE A 112 -29.59 9.17 -12.46
C PHE A 112 -29.30 10.61 -12.04
N ILE A 113 -28.74 10.81 -10.84
CA ILE A 113 -28.27 12.11 -10.37
C ILE A 113 -26.75 12.05 -10.19
N LEU A 114 -26.04 12.78 -11.04
CA LEU A 114 -24.59 12.97 -10.93
C LEU A 114 -24.31 14.14 -9.97
N PHE A 115 -23.78 13.85 -8.78
CA PHE A 115 -23.19 14.87 -7.92
C PHE A 115 -21.66 14.83 -8.05
N THR A 116 -21.07 15.91 -8.55
CA THR A 116 -19.65 16.21 -8.35
C THR A 116 -19.46 16.81 -6.96
N LEU A 117 -19.50 15.96 -5.92
CA LEU A 117 -19.09 16.30 -4.56
C LEU A 117 -18.41 15.07 -3.95
N PRO A 118 -17.30 15.21 -3.20
CA PRO A 118 -16.72 14.09 -2.49
C PRO A 118 -17.58 13.83 -1.24
N MET A 119 -18.55 12.93 -1.34
CA MET A 119 -19.48 12.66 -0.25
C MET A 119 -19.84 11.18 -0.17
N SER A 120 -19.46 10.56 0.95
CA SER A 120 -20.17 9.47 1.59
C SER A 120 -20.81 10.02 2.88
N VAL A 121 -22.03 10.56 2.80
CA VAL A 121 -22.83 10.85 4.01
C VAL A 121 -24.30 10.55 3.73
N LEU A 122 -24.77 9.41 4.26
CA LEU A 122 -26.17 9.17 4.54
C LEU A 122 -26.69 10.26 5.48
N CYS A 123 -27.66 11.05 5.01
CA CYS A 123 -28.25 12.15 5.77
C CYS A 123 -29.24 11.60 6.82
N ILE A 124 -28.73 11.23 8.00
CA ILE A 124 -29.55 11.02 9.20
C ILE A 124 -29.71 12.39 9.89
N LYS A 125 -30.95 12.84 10.04
CA LYS A 125 -31.34 14.22 10.41
C LYS A 125 -30.99 14.68 11.84
N ASP A 126 -30.18 13.93 12.60
CA ASP A 126 -29.72 14.31 13.94
C ASP A 126 -28.21 14.05 14.09
N LEU A 127 -27.39 14.94 13.50
CA LEU A 127 -25.92 14.82 13.45
C LEU A 127 -25.18 15.14 14.77
N HIS A 128 -25.87 15.58 15.81
CA HIS A 128 -25.25 15.79 17.14
C HIS A 128 -24.77 14.49 17.80
N VAL A 129 -25.21 13.33 17.32
CA VAL A 129 -24.80 12.03 17.86
C VAL A 129 -23.43 11.61 17.32
N PHE A 130 -23.06 11.93 16.07
CA PHE A 130 -21.87 11.38 15.41
C PHE A 130 -20.53 11.88 15.96
N THR A 131 -20.42 13.18 16.29
CA THR A 131 -19.19 13.74 16.90
C THR A 131 -18.97 13.20 18.33
N SER A 132 -20.05 12.96 19.06
CA SER A 132 -20.00 12.28 20.36
C SER A 132 -19.72 10.78 20.22
N PHE A 133 -20.18 10.14 19.13
CA PHE A 133 -19.98 8.71 18.88
C PHE A 133 -18.51 8.41 18.61
N GLN A 134 -17.83 9.15 17.71
CA GLN A 134 -16.40 9.00 17.46
C GLN A 134 -15.57 9.17 18.75
N SER A 135 -15.90 10.16 19.59
CA SER A 135 -15.15 10.40 20.84
C SER A 135 -15.43 9.38 21.94
N LEU A 136 -16.68 8.89 22.06
CA LEU A 136 -17.06 7.87 23.06
C LEU A 136 -16.56 6.48 22.64
N PHE A 137 -16.66 6.18 21.33
CA PHE A 137 -16.11 5.01 20.64
C PHE A 137 -14.59 4.92 20.82
N ASN A 138 -13.88 6.03 20.63
CA ASN A 138 -12.44 6.14 20.88
C ASN A 138 -12.06 5.86 22.35
N SER A 139 -12.97 6.02 23.31
CA SER A 139 -12.64 5.93 24.74
C SER A 139 -12.81 4.53 25.36
N ILE A 140 -13.71 3.70 24.84
CA ILE A 140 -14.04 2.37 25.40
C ILE A 140 -13.41 1.26 24.56
N PHE A 141 -13.54 1.34 23.23
CA PHE A 141 -12.98 0.36 22.30
C PHE A 141 -11.45 0.27 22.41
N PHE A 142 -10.78 1.42 22.44
CA PHE A 142 -9.32 1.45 22.63
C PHE A 142 -8.90 0.95 24.01
N LYS A 143 -9.71 1.11 25.06
CA LYS A 143 -9.34 0.56 26.39
C LYS A 143 -9.25 -0.97 26.39
N GLU A 144 -10.07 -1.65 25.59
CA GLU A 144 -10.00 -3.11 25.43
C GLU A 144 -8.81 -3.52 24.54
N ILE A 145 -8.57 -2.83 23.42
CA ILE A 145 -7.40 -3.05 22.56
C ILE A 145 -6.07 -2.82 23.31
N LEU A 146 -6.03 -1.84 24.20
CA LEU A 146 -4.84 -1.54 25.00
C LEU A 146 -4.48 -2.65 26.01
N ARG A 147 -5.41 -3.57 26.30
CA ARG A 147 -5.22 -4.67 27.27
C ARG A 147 -5.23 -6.06 26.62
N LEU A 148 -4.90 -6.14 25.33
CA LEU A 148 -4.90 -7.42 24.64
C LEU A 148 -3.86 -8.39 25.20
N PRO A 149 -4.22 -9.68 25.34
CA PRO A 149 -3.27 -10.71 25.72
C PRO A 149 -2.21 -10.88 24.63
N VAL A 150 -1.01 -11.29 25.03
CA VAL A 150 0.15 -11.48 24.12
C VAL A 150 -0.22 -12.40 22.96
N LYS A 151 -0.95 -13.48 23.24
CA LYS A 151 -1.51 -14.39 22.24
C LYS A 151 -2.32 -13.70 21.13
N GLU A 152 -3.12 -12.68 21.46
CA GLU A 152 -3.91 -11.93 20.47
C GLU A 152 -3.05 -10.90 19.70
N ILE A 153 -2.03 -10.33 20.34
CA ILE A 153 -1.03 -9.48 19.69
C ILE A 153 -0.22 -10.27 18.65
N ILE A 154 0.20 -11.50 18.99
CA ILE A 154 0.89 -12.41 18.05
C ILE A 154 0.02 -12.66 16.82
N ALA A 155 -1.25 -13.01 17.01
CA ALA A 155 -2.16 -13.27 15.90
C ALA A 155 -2.44 -12.00 15.07
N THR A 156 -2.52 -10.83 15.71
CA THR A 156 -2.64 -9.53 15.03
C THR A 156 -1.42 -9.25 14.16
N PHE A 157 -0.21 -9.56 14.65
CA PHE A 157 1.03 -9.42 13.91
C PHE A 157 1.01 -10.30 12.65
N ASP A 158 0.67 -11.58 12.82
CA ASP A 158 0.61 -12.55 11.71
C ASP A 158 -0.44 -12.16 10.67
N ALA A 159 -1.63 -11.74 11.11
CA ALA A 159 -2.70 -11.25 10.24
C ALA A 159 -2.26 -9.97 9.49
N THR A 160 -1.52 -9.07 10.15
CA THR A 160 -1.00 -7.86 9.50
C THR A 160 -0.08 -8.21 8.33
N PHE A 161 0.85 -9.16 8.51
CA PHE A 161 1.70 -9.63 7.41
C PHE A 161 0.91 -10.32 6.29
N ALA A 162 -0.16 -11.07 6.62
CA ALA A 162 -1.05 -11.63 5.61
C ALA A 162 -1.80 -10.55 4.81
N THR A 163 -2.21 -9.46 5.46
CA THR A 163 -2.82 -8.32 4.75
C THR A 163 -1.82 -7.56 3.87
N ILE A 164 -0.56 -7.42 4.29
CA ILE A 164 0.50 -6.86 3.45
C ILE A 164 0.72 -7.76 2.22
N ALA A 165 0.82 -9.08 2.41
CA ALA A 165 0.96 -10.02 1.30
C ALA A 165 -0.24 -9.95 0.34
N SER A 166 -1.45 -9.82 0.87
CA SER A 166 -2.68 -9.69 0.07
C SER A 166 -2.68 -8.39 -0.75
N TRP A 167 -2.23 -7.28 -0.15
CA TRP A 167 -2.06 -6.00 -0.86
C TRP A 167 -1.04 -6.10 -2.00
N LEU A 168 0.10 -6.76 -1.75
CA LEU A 168 1.11 -7.01 -2.77
C LEU A 168 0.62 -7.93 -3.90
N ASN A 169 -0.42 -8.73 -3.64
CA ASN A 169 -1.13 -9.55 -4.61
C ASN A 169 -2.40 -8.86 -5.16
N SER A 170 -2.30 -7.55 -5.40
CA SER A 170 -3.30 -6.72 -6.10
C SER A 170 -4.63 -6.49 -5.39
N GLN A 171 -4.74 -6.81 -4.09
CA GLN A 171 -5.90 -6.38 -3.31
C GLN A 171 -5.78 -4.90 -2.88
N PRO A 172 -6.87 -4.13 -2.78
CA PRO A 172 -6.80 -2.72 -2.45
C PRO A 172 -6.32 -2.47 -1.01
N LEU A 173 -5.57 -1.40 -0.84
CA LEU A 173 -4.92 -1.07 0.43
C LEU A 173 -5.92 -0.80 1.57
N ASP A 174 -7.01 -0.11 1.28
CA ASP A 174 -8.05 0.22 2.25
C ASP A 174 -8.80 -1.01 2.79
N GLN A 175 -8.93 -2.08 1.97
CA GLN A 175 -9.64 -3.30 2.36
C GLN A 175 -8.71 -4.38 2.94
N THR A 176 -7.40 -4.20 2.82
CA THR A 176 -6.38 -5.14 3.32
C THR A 176 -5.80 -4.63 4.63
N ILE A 177 -4.79 -3.77 4.56
CA ILE A 177 -4.05 -3.31 5.73
C ILE A 177 -4.94 -2.45 6.64
N PHE A 178 -5.76 -1.56 6.09
CA PHE A 178 -6.64 -0.70 6.87
C PHE A 178 -7.89 -1.41 7.42
N SER A 179 -8.06 -2.71 7.13
CA SER A 179 -8.95 -3.54 7.95
C SER A 179 -8.42 -3.72 9.38
N ASN A 180 -7.11 -3.54 9.59
CA ASN A 180 -6.52 -3.46 10.93
C ASN A 180 -6.70 -2.06 11.50
N LEU A 181 -7.55 -1.96 12.52
CA LEU A 181 -7.90 -0.70 13.19
C LEU A 181 -6.69 -0.05 13.88
N CYS A 182 -5.65 -0.82 14.22
CA CYS A 182 -4.40 -0.28 14.75
C CYS A 182 -3.61 0.56 13.73
N MET A 183 -3.89 0.41 12.43
CA MET A 183 -3.22 1.15 11.35
C MET A 183 -3.92 2.46 11.01
N CYS A 184 -5.18 2.62 11.44
CA CYS A 184 -6.00 3.77 11.11
C CYS A 184 -5.64 4.99 11.95
N ASP A 185 -5.38 4.80 13.25
CA ASP A 185 -4.89 5.84 14.15
C ASP A 185 -3.94 5.25 15.21
N SER A 186 -2.64 5.50 15.02
CA SER A 186 -1.60 4.99 15.92
C SER A 186 -1.59 5.69 17.28
N GLU A 187 -2.07 6.94 17.39
CA GLU A 187 -1.93 7.71 18.64
C GLU A 187 -2.83 7.13 19.73
N LEU A 188 -3.97 6.56 19.33
CA LEU A 188 -4.92 5.93 20.23
C LEU A 188 -4.39 4.63 20.87
N ILE A 189 -3.40 3.97 20.25
CA ILE A 189 -2.78 2.73 20.75
C ILE A 189 -1.43 2.94 21.43
N LYS A 190 -0.96 4.19 21.59
CA LYS A 190 0.36 4.55 22.15
C LYS A 190 0.69 3.92 23.51
N ASN A 191 -0.33 3.66 24.32
CA ASN A 191 -0.16 3.03 25.64
C ASN A 191 0.22 1.54 25.56
N ASN A 192 -0.08 0.86 24.46
CA ASN A 192 0.36 -0.51 24.21
C ASN A 192 1.58 -0.48 23.28
N ILE A 193 2.77 -0.53 23.89
CA ILE A 193 4.05 -0.48 23.17
C ILE A 193 4.14 -1.48 22.01
N TYR A 194 3.57 -2.69 22.13
CA TYR A 194 3.72 -3.71 21.09
C TYR A 194 2.85 -3.40 19.87
N LEU A 195 1.58 -3.04 20.09
CA LEU A 195 0.70 -2.64 18.99
C LEU A 195 1.13 -1.32 18.36
N TYR A 196 1.60 -0.38 19.17
CA TYR A 196 2.12 0.90 18.70
C TYR A 196 3.38 0.72 17.83
N THR A 197 4.34 -0.10 18.27
CA THR A 197 5.53 -0.42 17.47
C THR A 197 5.16 -1.15 16.18
N LEU A 198 4.24 -2.14 16.24
CA LEU A 198 3.74 -2.82 15.04
C LEU A 198 3.10 -1.84 14.05
N SER A 199 2.24 -0.94 14.53
CA SER A 199 1.56 0.06 13.70
C SER A 199 2.53 1.03 13.04
N THR A 200 3.39 1.68 13.82
CA THR A 200 4.36 2.64 13.29
C THR A 200 5.35 2.01 12.31
N ALA A 201 5.82 0.79 12.56
CA ALA A 201 6.69 0.05 11.64
C ALA A 201 5.96 -0.34 10.34
N THR A 202 4.73 -0.82 10.44
CA THR A 202 3.91 -1.21 9.27
C THR A 202 3.60 -0.01 8.39
N LEU A 203 3.18 1.11 8.97
CA LEU A 203 2.86 2.33 8.24
C LEU A 203 4.09 2.95 7.57
N HIS A 204 5.25 2.92 8.24
CA HIS A 204 6.52 3.29 7.61
C HIS A 204 6.87 2.38 6.43
N PHE A 205 6.76 1.06 6.62
CA PHE A 205 7.06 0.07 5.58
C PHE A 205 6.16 0.25 4.36
N ILE A 206 4.86 0.43 4.53
CA ILE A 206 3.93 0.68 3.43
C ILE A 206 4.25 1.99 2.72
N SER A 207 4.53 3.06 3.47
CA SER A 207 4.94 4.33 2.88
C SER A 207 6.21 4.20 2.04
N LEU A 208 7.14 3.36 2.47
CA LEU A 208 8.38 3.07 1.76
C LEU A 208 8.10 2.26 0.48
N LEU A 209 7.31 1.19 0.59
CA LEU A 209 6.89 0.38 -0.56
C LEU A 209 6.15 1.20 -1.62
N LYS A 210 5.25 2.10 -1.22
CA LYS A 210 4.57 3.03 -2.15
C LYS A 210 5.57 3.89 -2.94
N LEU A 211 6.63 4.37 -2.29
CA LEU A 211 7.67 5.15 -2.95
C LEU A 211 8.52 4.28 -3.87
N TYR A 212 8.85 3.04 -3.47
CA TYR A 212 9.55 2.11 -4.34
C TYR A 212 8.77 1.81 -5.61
N PHE A 213 7.46 1.57 -5.51
CA PHE A 213 6.62 1.30 -6.68
C PHE A 213 6.53 2.50 -7.62
N ARG A 214 6.41 3.72 -7.07
CA ARG A 214 6.42 4.97 -7.85
C ARG A 214 7.75 5.20 -8.55
N CYS A 215 8.87 5.07 -7.84
CA CYS A 215 10.20 5.35 -8.41
C CYS A 215 10.65 4.26 -9.39
N ALA A 216 10.29 2.99 -9.15
CA ALA A 216 10.65 1.91 -10.05
C ALA A 216 9.97 2.05 -11.42
N SER A 217 8.79 2.69 -11.49
CA SER A 217 8.00 2.87 -12.73
C SER A 217 7.63 1.54 -13.43
N VAL A 218 7.36 0.50 -12.62
CA VAL A 218 7.16 -0.89 -13.06
C VAL A 218 5.71 -1.37 -12.85
N SER A 219 4.87 -0.49 -12.30
CA SER A 219 3.54 -0.83 -11.83
C SER A 219 2.55 0.25 -12.21
N ASN A 220 1.42 -0.16 -12.78
CA ASN A 220 0.26 0.71 -12.95
C ASN A 220 -0.71 0.56 -11.78
N GLU A 221 -1.72 1.43 -11.71
CA GLU A 221 -2.76 1.36 -10.66
C GLU A 221 -3.57 0.05 -10.71
N GLU A 222 -3.59 -0.62 -11.85
CA GLU A 222 -4.17 -1.96 -12.03
C GLU A 222 -3.36 -3.06 -11.31
N ASP A 223 -2.04 -2.91 -11.21
CA ASP A 223 -1.16 -3.90 -10.58
C ASP A 223 -1.22 -3.80 -9.06
N VAL A 224 -1.14 -2.58 -8.54
CA VAL A 224 -1.25 -2.28 -7.10
C VAL A 224 -1.98 -0.96 -6.89
N CYS A 225 -3.00 -1.01 -6.03
CA CYS A 225 -3.66 0.20 -5.53
C CYS A 225 -2.78 0.91 -4.50
N LEU A 226 -2.20 2.04 -4.89
CA LEU A 226 -1.38 2.90 -4.02
C LEU A 226 -2.18 3.98 -3.29
N GLN A 227 -3.37 4.30 -3.83
CA GLN A 227 -4.24 5.34 -3.31
C GLN A 227 -4.91 4.87 -2.01
N THR A 228 -5.14 5.84 -1.11
CA THR A 228 -5.89 5.66 0.14
C THR A 228 -6.89 6.79 0.23
N GLY A 229 -8.12 6.50 0.66
CA GLY A 229 -9.14 7.55 0.80
C GLY A 229 -8.92 8.50 1.99
N HIS A 230 -7.93 8.23 2.83
CA HIS A 230 -7.62 9.02 4.03
C HIS A 230 -6.12 9.30 4.16
N ASN A 231 -5.80 10.30 4.99
CA ASN A 231 -4.42 10.68 5.30
C ASN A 231 -3.80 9.64 6.24
N VAL A 232 -2.84 8.88 5.71
CA VAL A 232 -2.07 7.91 6.46
C VAL A 232 -0.88 8.60 7.13
N PRO A 233 -0.67 8.44 8.45
CA PRO A 233 0.46 9.06 9.12
C PRO A 233 1.79 8.47 8.63
N SER A 234 2.77 9.35 8.47
CA SER A 234 4.08 9.03 7.94
C SER A 234 5.13 9.11 9.05
N TYR A 235 5.76 7.99 9.38
CA TYR A 235 6.83 7.93 10.38
C TYR A 235 8.21 7.97 9.73
N ASP A 236 9.14 8.60 10.44
CA ASP A 236 10.55 8.60 10.10
C ASP A 236 11.23 7.27 10.47
N ARG A 237 12.26 6.91 9.70
CA ARG A 237 13.00 5.64 9.87
C ARG A 237 13.69 5.55 11.23
N THR A 238 14.25 6.65 11.72
CA THR A 238 14.98 6.67 13.01
C THR A 238 14.01 6.41 14.16
N PHE A 239 12.86 7.09 14.15
CA PHE A 239 11.79 6.92 15.12
C PHE A 239 11.28 5.47 15.19
N VAL A 240 11.04 4.86 14.03
CA VAL A 240 10.61 3.45 13.95
C VAL A 240 11.69 2.52 14.51
N SER A 241 12.97 2.79 14.22
CA SER A 241 14.09 1.99 14.75
C SER A 241 14.17 2.03 16.27
N THR A 242 13.95 3.21 16.87
CA THR A 242 13.91 3.37 18.32
C THR A 242 12.76 2.58 18.93
N ASN A 243 11.54 2.69 18.38
CA ASN A 243 10.37 1.94 18.88
C ASN A 243 10.55 0.42 18.77
N LEU A 244 11.17 -0.07 17.70
CA LEU A 244 11.50 -1.49 17.54
C LEU A 244 12.52 -1.94 18.58
N THR A 245 13.60 -1.18 18.75
CA THR A 245 14.66 -1.47 19.73
C THR A 245 14.10 -1.51 21.15
N ASP A 246 13.25 -0.54 21.52
CA ASP A 246 12.62 -0.46 22.84
C ASP A 246 11.66 -1.63 23.10
N ALA A 247 10.84 -1.99 22.10
CA ALA A 247 9.94 -3.14 22.20
C ALA A 247 10.72 -4.45 22.38
N ILE A 248 11.78 -4.65 21.59
CA ILE A 248 12.68 -5.81 21.67
C ILE A 248 13.38 -5.87 23.03
N ALA A 249 13.94 -4.76 23.50
CA ALA A 249 14.60 -4.67 24.80
C ALA A 249 13.65 -4.99 25.95
N LYS A 250 12.41 -4.46 25.90
CA LYS A 250 11.37 -4.74 26.87
C LYS A 250 11.00 -6.23 26.88
N LEU A 251 10.80 -6.86 25.72
CA LEU A 251 10.50 -8.30 25.64
C LEU A 251 11.63 -9.16 26.19
N ARG A 252 12.89 -8.84 25.86
CA ARG A 252 14.06 -9.54 26.39
C ARG A 252 14.14 -9.42 27.92
N LYS A 253 13.80 -8.27 28.49
CA LYS A 253 13.72 -8.08 29.95
C LYS A 253 12.58 -8.91 30.56
N THR A 254 11.39 -8.89 29.96
CA THR A 254 10.24 -9.67 30.41
C THR A 254 10.52 -11.17 30.40
N LEU A 255 11.23 -11.69 29.38
CA LEU A 255 11.62 -13.09 29.28
C LEU A 255 12.54 -13.57 30.42
N ARG A 256 13.37 -12.68 30.97
CA ARG A 256 14.25 -12.96 32.12
C ARG A 256 13.48 -12.97 33.46
N GLY A 257 12.25 -12.50 33.48
CA GLY A 257 11.40 -12.46 34.66
C GLY A 257 10.83 -13.82 35.06
N ASN A 258 10.13 -13.83 36.20
CA ASN A 258 9.41 -14.99 36.71
C ASN A 258 8.05 -15.14 36.02
N ASN A 259 8.07 -15.62 34.77
CA ASN A 259 6.86 -15.96 34.02
C ASN A 259 6.67 -17.48 33.95
N THR A 260 5.42 -17.90 33.71
CA THR A 260 5.09 -19.30 33.43
C THR A 260 5.75 -19.78 32.13
N ALA A 261 5.92 -21.11 31.98
CA ALA A 261 6.51 -21.68 30.76
C ALA A 261 5.74 -21.28 29.49
N THR A 262 4.41 -21.28 29.57
CA THR A 262 3.52 -20.86 28.48
C THR A 262 3.70 -19.41 28.10
N GLU A 263 3.73 -18.49 29.07
CA GLU A 263 3.97 -17.06 28.81
C GLU A 263 5.37 -16.82 28.21
N LYS A 264 6.39 -17.56 28.68
CA LYS A 264 7.74 -17.47 28.09
C LYS A 264 7.73 -17.85 26.61
N HIS A 265 7.01 -18.89 26.21
CA HIS A 265 6.89 -19.25 24.80
C HIS A 265 6.14 -18.19 23.99
N GLU A 266 5.07 -17.59 24.51
CA GLU A 266 4.36 -16.49 23.86
C GLU A 266 5.24 -15.24 23.69
N PHE A 267 5.92 -14.80 24.75
CA PHE A 267 6.85 -13.66 24.66
C PHE A 267 8.02 -13.93 23.70
N GLN A 268 8.51 -15.17 23.64
CA GLN A 268 9.55 -15.56 22.70
C GLN A 268 9.03 -15.53 21.25
N ALA A 269 7.81 -15.99 21.01
CA ALA A 269 7.16 -15.94 19.70
C ALA A 269 6.94 -14.50 19.23
N LEU A 270 6.54 -13.60 20.14
CA LEU A 270 6.40 -12.18 19.84
C LEU A 270 7.75 -11.50 19.59
N LEU A 271 8.80 -11.85 20.34
CA LEU A 271 10.15 -11.34 20.14
C LEU A 271 10.68 -11.65 18.73
N ILE A 272 10.51 -12.89 18.27
CA ILE A 272 10.96 -13.33 16.93
C ILE A 272 10.33 -12.46 15.83
N ARG A 273 9.07 -12.07 15.99
CA ARG A 273 8.33 -11.23 15.03
C ARG A 273 8.88 -9.81 14.92
N PHE A 274 9.22 -9.19 16.06
CA PHE A 274 9.86 -7.88 16.05
C PHE A 274 11.30 -7.94 15.52
N GLU A 275 12.06 -8.99 15.86
CA GLU A 275 13.41 -9.20 15.32
C GLU A 275 13.37 -9.40 13.80
N PHE A 276 12.40 -10.18 13.31
CA PHE A 276 12.14 -10.33 11.87
C PHE A 276 11.86 -8.98 11.20
N PHE A 277 10.95 -8.17 11.76
CA PHE A 277 10.59 -6.89 11.16
C PHE A 277 11.76 -5.89 11.19
N SER A 278 12.57 -5.89 12.24
CA SER A 278 13.80 -5.07 12.30
C SER A 278 14.77 -5.48 11.19
N SER A 279 15.08 -6.77 11.07
CA SER A 279 15.97 -7.27 10.01
C SER A 279 15.41 -7.03 8.61
N LEU A 280 14.08 -7.09 8.43
CA LEU A 280 13.44 -6.81 7.16
C LEU A 280 13.65 -5.35 6.74
N LEU A 281 13.45 -4.39 7.65
CA LEU A 281 13.68 -2.98 7.37
C LEU A 281 15.17 -2.69 7.11
N GLU A 282 16.07 -3.26 7.92
CA GLU A 282 17.52 -3.13 7.72
C GLU A 282 17.98 -3.69 6.37
N MET A 283 17.41 -4.82 5.92
CA MET A 283 17.68 -5.37 4.60
C MET A 283 17.33 -4.37 3.49
N PHE A 284 16.14 -3.75 3.57
CA PHE A 284 15.73 -2.73 2.60
C PHE A 284 16.59 -1.46 2.67
N ASP A 285 17.03 -1.03 3.86
CA ASP A 285 17.93 0.11 4.02
C ASP A 285 19.28 -0.10 3.31
N PHE A 286 19.77 -1.34 3.27
CA PHE A 286 21.00 -1.69 2.52
C PHE A 286 20.76 -1.84 1.02
N LEU A 287 19.59 -2.32 0.60
CA LEU A 287 19.29 -2.58 -0.80
C LEU A 287 18.86 -1.34 -1.57
N LEU A 288 18.08 -0.45 -0.94
CA LEU A 288 17.32 0.57 -1.64
C LEU A 288 17.47 1.97 -1.00
N PRO A 289 17.27 3.05 -1.79
CA PRO A 289 17.40 4.40 -1.28
C PRO A 289 16.40 4.72 -0.16
N SER A 290 16.82 5.61 0.74
CA SER A 290 15.98 6.02 1.87
C SER A 290 14.69 6.72 1.41
N LYS A 291 13.68 6.69 2.28
CA LYS A 291 12.41 7.41 2.07
C LYS A 291 12.62 8.90 1.76
N GLY A 292 13.57 9.57 2.43
CA GLY A 292 13.86 10.98 2.20
C GLY A 292 14.41 11.21 0.78
N THR A 293 15.37 10.39 0.38
CA THR A 293 15.96 10.41 -0.96
C THR A 293 14.92 10.22 -2.06
N LEU A 294 14.03 9.24 -1.91
CA LEU A 294 12.96 8.95 -2.87
C LEU A 294 11.89 10.04 -2.93
N TYR A 295 11.66 10.76 -1.82
CA TYR A 295 10.75 11.89 -1.82
C TYR A 295 11.31 13.05 -2.65
N LEU A 296 12.61 13.35 -2.52
CA LEU A 296 13.28 14.39 -3.32
C LEU A 296 13.19 14.08 -4.81
N LEU A 297 13.41 12.82 -5.19
CA LEU A 297 13.23 12.36 -6.58
C LEU A 297 11.80 12.57 -7.09
N ASN A 298 10.79 12.15 -6.32
CA ASN A 298 9.39 12.35 -6.71
C ASN A 298 8.98 13.83 -6.74
N ALA A 299 9.64 14.69 -5.98
CA ALA A 299 9.43 16.13 -5.99
C ALA A 299 10.06 16.83 -7.21
N GLY A 300 10.76 16.10 -8.08
CA GLY A 300 11.38 16.63 -9.30
C GLY A 300 12.67 17.42 -9.03
N ILE A 301 13.32 17.20 -7.88
CA ILE A 301 14.64 17.78 -7.61
C ILE A 301 15.67 17.10 -8.51
N ASN A 302 16.58 17.90 -9.06
CA ASN A 302 17.62 17.41 -9.96
C ASN A 302 18.46 16.32 -9.29
N GLU A 303 18.65 15.20 -9.98
CA GLU A 303 19.39 14.03 -9.48
C GLU A 303 20.84 14.38 -9.07
N THR A 304 21.42 15.43 -9.65
CA THR A 304 22.78 15.93 -9.32
C THR A 304 22.89 16.56 -7.94
N GLU A 305 21.77 16.95 -7.33
CA GLU A 305 21.72 17.56 -5.98
C GLU A 305 21.48 16.52 -4.88
N ILE A 306 21.26 15.26 -5.25
CA ILE A 306 20.95 14.17 -4.35
C ILE A 306 22.20 13.29 -4.18
N ASP A 307 22.53 12.95 -2.94
CA ASP A 307 23.64 12.05 -2.66
C ASP A 307 23.44 10.69 -3.37
N PRO A 308 24.45 10.18 -4.10
CA PRO A 308 24.33 8.92 -4.80
C PRO A 308 24.13 7.77 -3.82
N PHE A 309 23.16 6.91 -4.11
CA PHE A 309 22.91 5.69 -3.35
C PHE A 309 23.57 4.51 -4.04
N ILE A 310 24.31 3.72 -3.26
CA ILE A 310 24.97 2.50 -3.72
C ILE A 310 24.38 1.32 -2.93
N PRO A 311 23.69 0.38 -3.58
CA PRO A 311 23.18 -0.82 -2.92
C PRO A 311 24.31 -1.64 -2.30
N ASN A 312 24.18 -1.99 -1.02
CA ASN A 312 25.09 -2.90 -0.32
C ASN A 312 24.52 -4.32 -0.31
N LEU A 313 24.76 -5.04 -1.41
CA LEU A 313 24.27 -6.41 -1.62
C LEU A 313 24.78 -7.40 -0.57
N TYR A 314 26.01 -7.22 -0.06
CA TYR A 314 26.59 -8.12 0.95
C TYR A 314 25.87 -8.00 2.29
N SER A 315 25.76 -6.79 2.85
CA SER A 315 25.08 -6.57 4.13
C SER A 315 23.58 -6.84 4.04
N ALA A 316 22.96 -6.54 2.88
CA ALA A 316 21.60 -6.94 2.60
C ALA A 316 21.43 -8.47 2.63
N GLY A 317 22.36 -9.20 2.01
CA GLY A 317 22.38 -10.67 2.03
C GLY A 317 22.45 -11.23 3.45
N GLU A 318 23.29 -10.66 4.33
CA GLU A 318 23.36 -11.07 5.74
C GLU A 318 22.03 -10.85 6.49
N GLN A 319 21.36 -9.71 6.26
CA GLN A 319 20.06 -9.42 6.86
C GLN A 319 18.95 -10.30 6.28
N LEU A 320 18.99 -10.61 4.99
CA LEU A 320 18.06 -11.54 4.34
C LEU A 320 18.15 -12.94 4.96
N GLN A 321 19.36 -13.46 5.20
CA GLN A 321 19.53 -14.76 5.85
C GLN A 321 18.93 -14.78 7.26
N LYS A 322 19.07 -13.68 8.02
CA LYS A 322 18.37 -13.53 9.31
C LYS A 322 16.86 -13.51 9.13
N CYS A 323 16.33 -12.80 8.13
CA CYS A 323 14.90 -12.78 7.83
C CYS A 323 14.37 -14.19 7.54
N LEU A 324 15.04 -14.97 6.69
CA LEU A 324 14.68 -16.36 6.39
C LEU A 324 14.76 -17.27 7.63
N HIS A 325 15.78 -17.07 8.48
CA HIS A 325 15.89 -17.79 9.75
C HIS A 325 14.72 -17.48 10.70
N PHE A 326 14.39 -16.19 10.89
CA PHE A 326 13.27 -15.80 11.74
C PHE A 326 11.94 -16.24 11.15
N HIS A 327 11.75 -16.17 9.84
CA HIS A 327 10.56 -16.64 9.13
C HIS A 327 10.24 -18.10 9.48
N LYS A 328 11.21 -19.00 9.37
CA LYS A 328 11.06 -20.41 9.75
C LYS A 328 10.63 -20.58 11.21
N ARG A 329 11.15 -19.74 12.11
CA ARG A 329 10.77 -19.74 13.53
C ARG A 329 9.38 -19.14 13.77
N ILE A 330 8.94 -18.17 12.97
CA ILE A 330 7.58 -17.62 13.03
C ILE A 330 6.58 -18.72 12.68
N LEU A 331 6.79 -19.46 11.58
CA LEU A 331 5.95 -20.58 11.19
C LEU A 331 5.87 -21.66 12.30
N ALA A 332 7.01 -21.99 12.91
CA ALA A 332 7.06 -22.94 14.03
C ALA A 332 6.34 -22.44 15.30
N THR A 333 6.13 -21.12 15.44
CA THR A 333 5.53 -20.48 16.63
C THR A 333 4.16 -19.86 16.37
N ILE A 334 3.57 -20.07 15.20
CA ILE A 334 2.26 -19.49 14.82
C ILE A 334 1.13 -19.94 15.76
N ASN A 335 1.24 -21.16 16.30
CA ASN A 335 0.26 -21.77 17.22
C ASN A 335 0.20 -21.07 18.59
N PHE A 336 1.24 -20.31 18.97
CA PHE A 336 1.21 -19.49 20.18
C PHE A 336 0.35 -18.24 20.02
N GLY A 337 -0.05 -17.88 18.79
CA GLY A 337 -1.06 -16.88 18.53
C GLY A 337 -2.48 -17.38 18.82
N LYS A 338 -3.41 -16.43 18.99
CA LYS A 338 -4.86 -16.73 19.01
C LYS A 338 -5.22 -17.45 17.71
N GLN A 339 -6.00 -18.51 17.82
CA GLN A 339 -6.41 -19.32 16.68
C GLN A 339 -7.85 -18.98 16.31
N PRO A 340 -8.21 -19.08 15.02
CA PRO A 340 -9.58 -18.88 14.58
C PRO A 340 -10.51 -19.87 15.29
N PRO A 341 -11.77 -19.47 15.55
CA PRO A 341 -12.83 -20.39 15.93
C PRO A 341 -12.97 -21.53 14.91
N LYS A 342 -13.43 -22.71 15.35
CA LYS A 342 -13.45 -23.93 14.52
C LYS A 342 -14.24 -23.81 13.20
N ASP A 343 -15.17 -22.86 13.13
CA ASP A 343 -16.07 -22.67 11.98
C ASP A 343 -15.68 -21.45 11.12
N GLU A 344 -14.64 -20.70 11.50
CA GLU A 344 -14.24 -19.47 10.81
C GLU A 344 -12.99 -19.67 9.94
N ARG A 345 -13.02 -19.06 8.75
CA ARG A 345 -11.86 -19.05 7.85
C ARG A 345 -10.85 -18.01 8.32
N ASP A 346 -9.59 -18.41 8.40
CA ASP A 346 -8.46 -17.56 8.75
C ASP A 346 -8.10 -16.61 7.60
N SER A 347 -8.97 -15.68 7.21
CA SER A 347 -8.77 -14.79 6.04
C SER A 347 -9.19 -13.34 6.32
N LEU A 348 -10.49 -13.09 6.55
CA LEU A 348 -11.01 -11.74 6.87
C LEU A 348 -10.56 -11.24 8.26
N PHE A 349 -10.02 -12.14 9.08
CA PHE A 349 -9.54 -11.86 10.44
C PHE A 349 -10.58 -11.25 11.39
N ASP A 350 -11.86 -11.33 11.05
CA ASP A 350 -12.97 -10.84 11.87
C ASP A 350 -13.14 -11.59 13.22
N TRP A 351 -12.33 -12.58 13.56
CA TRP A 351 -12.27 -13.13 14.92
C TRP A 351 -11.26 -12.41 15.83
N LEU A 352 -10.42 -11.52 15.27
CA LEU A 352 -9.50 -10.67 16.01
C LEU A 352 -10.20 -9.37 16.42
N SER A 353 -9.92 -8.86 17.62
CA SER A 353 -10.47 -7.58 18.09
C SER A 353 -9.94 -6.36 17.33
N THR A 354 -8.74 -6.49 16.75
CA THR A 354 -8.03 -5.44 16.02
C THR A 354 -8.44 -5.32 14.57
N PHE A 355 -9.20 -6.28 14.03
CA PHE A 355 -9.61 -6.33 12.63
C PHE A 355 -11.12 -6.14 12.47
N ASP A 356 -11.49 -5.36 11.45
CA ASP A 356 -12.85 -5.23 10.95
C ASP A 356 -12.81 -5.11 9.43
N SER A 357 -13.34 -6.12 8.75
CA SER A 357 -13.39 -6.18 7.28
C SER A 357 -14.20 -5.04 6.65
N ASN A 358 -15.04 -4.34 7.42
CA ASN A 358 -15.88 -3.24 6.94
C ASN A 358 -15.25 -1.86 7.12
N THR A 359 -14.02 -1.77 7.65
CA THR A 359 -13.37 -0.47 7.92
C THR A 359 -13.27 0.42 6.67
N TYR A 360 -13.09 -0.19 5.50
CA TYR A 360 -12.99 0.53 4.23
C TYR A 360 -14.27 1.30 3.88
N LEU A 361 -15.45 0.89 4.35
CA LEU A 361 -16.71 1.62 4.11
C LEU A 361 -16.67 3.05 4.66
N TYR A 362 -15.86 3.31 5.69
CA TYR A 362 -15.69 4.63 6.29
C TYR A 362 -14.51 5.41 5.72
N MET A 363 -13.51 4.71 5.19
CA MET A 363 -12.18 5.26 4.90
C MET A 363 -11.85 5.33 3.41
N SER A 364 -12.51 4.53 2.59
CA SER A 364 -12.28 4.53 1.15
C SER A 364 -12.99 5.68 0.47
N THR A 365 -12.41 6.09 -0.66
CA THR A 365 -13.13 6.88 -1.65
C THR A 365 -14.31 6.08 -2.18
N ALA A 366 -15.32 6.81 -2.67
CA ALA A 366 -16.45 6.18 -3.33
C ALA A 366 -15.94 5.27 -4.46
N GLY A 367 -16.27 3.99 -4.39
CA GLY A 367 -15.83 2.97 -5.33
C GLY A 367 -16.79 1.80 -5.34
N LEU A 368 -16.77 1.04 -6.43
CA LEU A 368 -17.60 -0.15 -6.56
C LEU A 368 -17.26 -1.17 -5.46
N PRO A 369 -18.27 -1.84 -4.86
CA PRO A 369 -18.06 -2.95 -3.95
C PRO A 369 -17.19 -4.02 -4.62
N ARG A 370 -16.08 -4.41 -3.97
CA ARG A 370 -15.16 -5.44 -4.47
C ARG A 370 -15.24 -6.68 -3.61
N LYS A 371 -15.22 -7.85 -4.25
CA LYS A 371 -15.17 -9.13 -3.53
C LYS A 371 -13.77 -9.35 -2.96
N LEU A 372 -13.66 -9.32 -1.65
CA LEU A 372 -12.38 -9.46 -0.96
C LEU A 372 -11.88 -10.91 -0.98
N GLN A 373 -10.62 -11.10 -1.34
CA GLN A 373 -9.91 -12.37 -1.21
C GLN A 373 -8.57 -12.13 -0.51
N LEU A 374 -8.58 -12.23 0.81
CA LEU A 374 -7.38 -12.12 1.63
C LEU A 374 -6.72 -13.49 1.79
N PHE A 375 -5.39 -13.49 1.79
CA PHE A 375 -4.61 -14.66 2.19
C PHE A 375 -4.84 -15.00 3.65
N SER A 376 -4.77 -16.29 3.95
CA SER A 376 -4.61 -16.74 5.32
C SER A 376 -3.24 -16.40 5.90
N ARG A 377 -3.09 -16.49 7.22
CA ARG A 377 -1.80 -16.24 7.88
C ARG A 377 -0.68 -17.12 7.30
N LEU A 378 -0.98 -18.39 7.01
CA LEU A 378 -0.01 -19.32 6.42
C LEU A 378 0.29 -19.00 4.95
N GLU A 379 -0.74 -18.73 4.14
CA GLU A 379 -0.56 -18.35 2.72
C GLU A 379 0.20 -17.02 2.59
N GLY A 380 -0.11 -16.05 3.46
CA GLY A 380 0.57 -14.75 3.49
C GLY A 380 2.05 -14.90 3.85
N TYR A 381 2.36 -15.75 4.84
CA TYR A 381 3.76 -16.06 5.13
C TYR A 381 4.45 -16.81 3.99
N LYS A 382 3.75 -17.74 3.31
CA LYS A 382 4.34 -18.41 2.15
C LYS A 382 4.68 -17.43 1.03
N TYR A 383 3.78 -16.50 0.73
CA TYR A 383 4.03 -15.42 -0.24
C TYR A 383 5.26 -14.56 0.15
N ILE A 384 5.42 -14.24 1.43
CA ILE A 384 6.59 -13.49 1.93
C ILE A 384 7.86 -14.32 1.80
N GLU A 385 7.82 -15.63 2.09
CA GLU A 385 8.96 -16.54 1.91
C GLU A 385 9.44 -16.53 0.46
N ASP A 386 8.53 -16.76 -0.48
CA ASP A 386 8.83 -16.80 -1.92
C ASP A 386 9.40 -15.44 -2.40
N THR A 387 8.89 -14.34 -1.84
CA THR A 387 9.41 -12.98 -2.11
C THR A 387 10.84 -12.81 -1.61
N LEU A 388 11.13 -13.26 -0.38
CA LEU A 388 12.46 -13.16 0.23
C LEU A 388 13.48 -14.04 -0.52
N GLU A 389 13.08 -15.25 -0.92
CA GLU A 389 13.92 -16.14 -1.72
C GLU A 389 14.25 -15.52 -3.08
N THR A 390 13.26 -14.92 -3.76
CA THR A 390 13.46 -14.22 -5.03
C THR A 390 14.40 -13.01 -4.87
N ILE A 391 14.25 -12.21 -3.80
CA ILE A 391 15.19 -11.12 -3.48
C ILE A 391 16.60 -11.67 -3.25
N GLY A 392 16.74 -12.83 -2.60
CA GLY A 392 18.01 -13.52 -2.43
C GLY A 392 18.66 -13.89 -3.76
N GLU A 393 17.88 -14.43 -4.69
CA GLU A 393 18.37 -14.71 -6.04
C GLU A 393 18.83 -13.45 -6.76
N ILE A 394 18.12 -12.33 -6.62
CA ILE A 394 18.52 -11.03 -7.18
C ILE A 394 19.87 -10.60 -6.61
N ILE A 395 20.02 -10.59 -5.28
CA ILE A 395 21.27 -10.20 -4.59
C ILE A 395 22.46 -11.00 -5.10
N MET A 396 22.28 -12.30 -5.29
CA MET A 396 23.34 -13.19 -5.77
C MET A 396 23.63 -13.04 -7.26
N SER A 397 22.61 -12.75 -8.09
CA SER A 397 22.76 -12.72 -9.55
C SER A 397 23.26 -11.36 -10.06
N VAL A 398 22.90 -10.25 -9.42
CA VAL A 398 23.26 -8.89 -9.91
C VAL A 398 24.77 -8.72 -10.19
N PRO A 399 25.70 -9.11 -9.31
CA PRO A 399 27.13 -8.93 -9.56
C PRO A 399 27.65 -9.64 -10.81
N ASP A 400 27.12 -10.82 -11.13
CA ASP A 400 27.59 -11.66 -12.24
C ASP A 400 27.03 -11.18 -13.60
N TYR A 401 25.78 -10.69 -13.61
CA TYR A 401 25.07 -10.33 -14.83
C TYR A 401 25.27 -8.87 -15.26
N VAL A 402 25.57 -7.95 -14.33
CA VAL A 402 25.80 -6.51 -14.63
C VAL A 402 27.22 -6.27 -15.15
N THR A 403 27.54 -6.92 -16.26
CA THR A 403 28.84 -6.83 -16.95
C THR A 403 28.69 -6.44 -18.42
N THR A 404 27.59 -6.84 -19.05
CA THR A 404 27.26 -6.60 -20.46
C THR A 404 25.77 -6.30 -20.61
N THR A 405 25.39 -5.63 -21.68
CA THR A 405 23.99 -5.33 -22.00
C THR A 405 23.13 -6.59 -22.11
N TRP A 406 23.67 -7.64 -22.75
CA TRP A 406 23.02 -8.94 -22.83
C TRP A 406 22.83 -9.58 -21.45
N GLY A 407 23.84 -9.53 -20.57
CA GLY A 407 23.73 -10.05 -19.20
C GLY A 407 22.65 -9.35 -18.40
N ILE A 408 22.56 -8.01 -18.49
CA ILE A 408 21.49 -7.26 -17.84
C ILE A 408 20.12 -7.65 -18.43
N LEU A 409 20.01 -7.81 -19.74
CA LEU A 409 18.77 -8.25 -20.39
C LEU A 409 18.33 -9.64 -19.91
N GLU A 410 19.26 -10.58 -19.80
CA GLU A 410 18.99 -11.94 -19.31
C GLU A 410 18.55 -11.92 -17.84
N LEU A 411 19.19 -11.09 -17.02
CA LEU A 411 18.82 -10.88 -15.62
C LEU A 411 17.38 -10.37 -15.50
N VAL A 412 17.04 -9.29 -16.21
CA VAL A 412 15.70 -8.71 -16.12
C VAL A 412 14.65 -9.64 -16.69
N LYS A 413 14.94 -10.36 -17.79
CA LYS A 413 14.02 -11.39 -18.33
C LYS A 413 13.78 -12.52 -17.34
N LYS A 414 14.83 -13.04 -16.70
CA LYS A 414 14.72 -14.09 -15.68
C LYS A 414 13.70 -13.70 -14.60
N PHE A 415 13.76 -12.47 -14.10
CA PHE A 415 12.85 -11.97 -13.07
C PHE A 415 11.58 -11.29 -13.62
N GLY A 416 11.42 -11.18 -14.94
CA GLY A 416 10.17 -10.80 -15.60
C GLY A 416 9.22 -11.98 -15.82
N ASP A 417 9.79 -13.19 -16.02
CA ASP A 417 9.03 -14.39 -16.42
C ASP A 417 8.75 -15.38 -15.26
N LEU A 418 9.67 -15.53 -14.30
CA LEU A 418 9.58 -16.54 -13.22
C LEU A 418 9.06 -15.95 -11.91
N HIS A 419 7.87 -16.40 -11.46
CA HIS A 419 7.31 -16.25 -10.10
C HIS A 419 7.46 -14.87 -9.43
N SER A 420 7.71 -13.83 -10.22
CA SER A 420 8.08 -12.54 -9.71
C SER A 420 6.83 -11.77 -9.35
N ASN A 421 6.90 -11.07 -8.23
CA ASN A 421 5.85 -10.18 -7.81
C ASN A 421 6.24 -8.74 -8.08
N ILE A 422 5.30 -7.84 -7.86
CA ILE A 422 5.53 -6.40 -8.04
C ILE A 422 6.71 -5.89 -7.20
N LEU A 423 6.86 -6.41 -5.98
CA LEU A 423 7.94 -6.02 -5.09
C LEU A 423 9.31 -6.47 -5.61
N THR A 424 9.47 -7.72 -6.01
CA THR A 424 10.75 -8.24 -6.52
C THR A 424 11.17 -7.52 -7.80
N ARG A 425 10.21 -7.21 -8.69
CA ARG A 425 10.47 -6.47 -9.93
C ARG A 425 10.88 -5.02 -9.65
N SER A 426 10.19 -4.33 -8.74
CA SER A 426 10.58 -2.98 -8.31
C SER A 426 11.93 -2.95 -7.60
N VAL A 427 12.23 -3.95 -6.75
CA VAL A 427 13.53 -4.09 -6.08
C VAL A 427 14.64 -4.24 -7.12
N LEU A 428 14.48 -5.12 -8.11
CA LEU A 428 15.49 -5.31 -9.16
C LEU A 428 15.76 -3.99 -9.92
N GLN A 429 14.70 -3.28 -10.31
CA GLN A 429 14.84 -2.05 -11.08
C GLN A 429 15.50 -0.93 -10.28
N LEU A 430 15.21 -0.82 -8.98
CA LEU A 430 15.86 0.16 -8.11
C LEU A 430 17.29 -0.25 -7.70
N ILE A 431 17.64 -1.53 -7.72
CA ILE A 431 19.04 -1.96 -7.56
C ILE A 431 19.84 -1.60 -8.82
N LEU A 432 19.27 -1.83 -10.01
CA LEU A 432 19.94 -1.48 -11.27
C LEU A 432 20.04 0.03 -11.47
N PHE A 433 18.97 0.77 -11.16
CA PHE A 433 18.83 2.21 -11.37
C PHE A 433 18.37 2.93 -10.08
N PRO A 434 19.27 3.08 -9.08
CA PRO A 434 18.87 3.55 -7.75
C PRO A 434 18.46 5.02 -7.70
N LEU A 435 19.18 5.92 -8.38
CA LEU A 435 18.92 7.37 -8.38
C LEU A 435 19.26 8.03 -9.71
N ASN A 436 20.36 7.59 -10.34
CA ASN A 436 20.89 8.14 -11.58
C ASN A 436 20.90 7.04 -12.65
N ARG A 437 20.27 7.30 -13.81
CA ARG A 437 20.20 6.33 -14.92
C ARG A 437 21.56 6.04 -15.55
N HIS A 438 22.52 6.96 -15.40
CA HIS A 438 23.85 6.87 -15.99
C HIS A 438 24.76 5.84 -15.31
N ASN A 439 24.54 5.56 -14.01
CA ASN A 439 25.38 4.64 -13.23
C ASN A 439 24.57 3.44 -12.76
N LEU A 440 24.85 2.29 -13.37
CA LEU A 440 24.26 1.01 -12.98
C LEU A 440 24.75 0.63 -11.59
N THR A 441 23.83 0.20 -10.72
CA THR A 441 24.10 -0.13 -9.30
C THR A 441 24.77 1.02 -8.52
N GLY A 442 24.64 2.26 -9.00
CA GLY A 442 25.23 3.45 -8.40
C GLY A 442 26.73 3.63 -8.60
N THR A 443 27.44 2.65 -9.19
CA THR A 443 28.92 2.68 -9.29
C THR A 443 29.46 2.49 -10.71
N ILE A 444 28.79 1.71 -11.56
CA ILE A 444 29.31 1.33 -12.87
C ILE A 444 28.71 2.27 -13.93
N PRO A 445 29.52 3.11 -14.60
CA PRO A 445 29.01 3.93 -15.70
C PRO A 445 28.45 3.04 -16.81
N PHE A 446 27.27 3.38 -17.33
CA PHE A 446 26.63 2.62 -18.41
C PHE A 446 27.55 2.50 -19.64
N MET A 447 28.42 3.48 -19.84
CA MET A 447 29.41 3.52 -20.93
C MET A 447 30.39 2.35 -20.86
N GLN A 448 30.79 1.97 -19.65
CA GLN A 448 31.65 0.82 -19.46
C GLN A 448 30.94 -0.48 -19.90
N ILE A 449 29.65 -0.63 -19.60
CA ILE A 449 28.85 -1.80 -20.00
C ILE A 449 28.67 -1.85 -21.51
N ALA A 450 28.43 -0.71 -22.16
CA ALA A 450 28.36 -0.63 -23.61
C ALA A 450 29.66 -1.09 -24.27
N PHE A 451 30.80 -0.57 -23.81
CA PHE A 451 32.11 -0.98 -24.32
C PHE A 451 32.40 -2.47 -24.08
N ASN A 452 32.11 -2.99 -22.89
CA ASN A 452 32.25 -4.42 -22.61
C ASN A 452 31.41 -5.27 -23.57
N SER A 453 30.20 -4.82 -23.90
CA SER A 453 29.30 -5.52 -24.83
C SER A 453 29.84 -5.50 -26.25
N VAL A 454 30.29 -4.33 -26.73
CA VAL A 454 30.89 -4.18 -28.06
C VAL A 454 32.18 -4.98 -28.16
N ASN A 455 33.06 -4.94 -27.16
CA ASN A 455 34.28 -5.75 -27.13
C ASN A 455 33.97 -7.25 -27.11
N ARG A 456 32.93 -7.70 -26.41
CA ARG A 456 32.54 -9.11 -26.41
C ARG A 456 31.97 -9.56 -27.76
N PHE A 457 31.24 -8.69 -28.45
CA PHE A 457 30.65 -8.99 -29.76
C PHE A 457 31.66 -8.85 -30.90
N CYS A 458 32.41 -7.75 -30.94
CA CYS A 458 33.37 -7.38 -31.98
C CYS A 458 34.82 -7.78 -31.66
N GLY A 459 35.13 -8.33 -30.49
CA GLY A 459 36.51 -8.63 -30.07
C GLY A 459 37.22 -9.65 -30.96
N TYR A 460 36.47 -10.46 -31.72
CA TYR A 460 37.04 -11.30 -32.78
C TYR A 460 37.51 -10.52 -34.02
N LEU A 461 36.95 -9.33 -34.25
CA LEU A 461 37.23 -8.46 -35.41
C LEU A 461 38.26 -7.37 -35.07
N MET A 462 38.35 -6.96 -33.81
CA MET A 462 39.19 -5.85 -33.35
C MET A 462 40.34 -6.39 -32.49
N ASN A 463 41.58 -6.28 -32.98
CA ASN A 463 42.79 -6.65 -32.22
C ASN A 463 43.07 -5.72 -31.01
N ASN A 464 42.32 -4.64 -30.85
CA ASN A 464 42.48 -3.63 -29.80
C ASN A 464 41.17 -3.45 -29.02
N ASN A 465 41.27 -3.16 -27.72
CA ASN A 465 40.12 -2.79 -26.90
C ASN A 465 39.56 -1.44 -27.39
N ILE A 466 38.25 -1.38 -27.64
CA ILE A 466 37.59 -0.18 -28.16
C ILE A 466 37.76 1.03 -27.23
N GLN A 467 37.87 0.80 -25.91
CA GLN A 467 38.13 1.88 -24.94
C GLN A 467 39.46 2.57 -25.21
N ASP A 468 40.50 1.81 -25.52
CA ASP A 468 41.83 2.36 -25.81
C ASP A 468 41.82 3.10 -27.15
N VAL A 469 41.10 2.58 -28.14
CA VAL A 469 40.91 3.23 -29.44
C VAL A 469 40.19 4.56 -29.28
N VAL A 470 39.09 4.60 -28.51
CA VAL A 470 38.33 5.83 -28.24
C VAL A 470 39.17 6.82 -27.44
N ALA A 471 39.90 6.39 -26.41
CA ALA A 471 40.76 7.26 -25.62
C ALA A 471 41.89 7.90 -26.46
N GLN A 472 42.51 7.11 -27.34
CA GLN A 472 43.48 7.64 -28.30
C GLN A 472 42.83 8.63 -29.26
N HIS A 473 41.69 8.27 -29.85
CA HIS A 473 40.98 9.12 -30.81
C HIS A 473 40.53 10.45 -30.19
N ASN A 474 40.01 10.42 -28.96
CA ASN A 474 39.58 11.62 -28.21
C ASN A 474 40.76 12.57 -27.92
N SER A 475 41.98 12.04 -27.83
CA SER A 475 43.19 12.84 -27.69
C SER A 475 43.57 13.57 -28.99
N TYR A 476 43.27 12.96 -30.15
CA TYR A 476 43.54 13.54 -31.47
C TYR A 476 42.42 14.46 -31.97
N PHE A 477 41.15 14.15 -31.65
CA PHE A 477 39.97 14.84 -32.17
C PHE A 477 38.96 15.19 -31.07
N PRO A 478 39.27 16.16 -30.20
CA PRO A 478 38.44 16.47 -29.03
C PRO A 478 37.05 17.03 -29.39
N HIS A 479 36.86 17.57 -30.59
CA HIS A 479 35.56 18.07 -31.07
C HIS A 479 34.54 16.95 -31.33
N LEU A 480 35.00 15.71 -31.56
CA LEU A 480 34.12 14.55 -31.79
C LEU A 480 33.61 13.93 -30.48
N ASN A 481 34.15 14.35 -29.33
CA ASN A 481 33.67 13.89 -28.01
C ASN A 481 32.19 14.23 -27.79
N VAL A 482 31.72 15.36 -28.33
CA VAL A 482 30.32 15.79 -28.19
C VAL A 482 29.40 14.80 -28.91
N LEU A 483 29.68 14.50 -30.18
CA LEU A 483 28.93 13.52 -30.97
C LEU A 483 28.97 12.12 -30.34
N PHE A 484 30.14 11.72 -29.83
CA PHE A 484 30.27 10.42 -29.15
C PHE A 484 29.39 10.33 -27.90
N ASN A 485 29.35 11.40 -27.10
CA ASN A 485 28.49 11.47 -25.92
C ASN A 485 26.99 11.51 -26.28
N GLU A 486 26.63 12.15 -27.39
CA GLU A 486 25.24 12.18 -27.89
C GLU A 486 24.77 10.77 -28.31
N ILE A 487 25.56 10.06 -29.12
CA ILE A 487 25.28 8.67 -29.50
C ILE A 487 25.21 7.77 -28.26
N PHE A 488 26.12 7.98 -27.31
CA PHE A 488 26.12 7.22 -26.07
C PHE A 488 24.86 7.49 -25.23
N GLY A 489 24.40 8.73 -25.16
CA GLY A 489 23.14 9.08 -24.50
C GLY A 489 21.93 8.41 -25.14
N LEU A 490 21.89 8.29 -26.48
CA LEU A 490 20.85 7.53 -27.18
C LEU A 490 20.94 6.03 -26.89
N PHE A 491 22.15 5.47 -26.84
CA PHE A 491 22.37 4.06 -26.48
C PHE A 491 21.87 3.77 -25.06
N GLU A 492 22.26 4.60 -24.10
CA GLU A 492 21.82 4.49 -22.71
C GLU A 492 20.30 4.58 -22.60
N ARG A 493 19.68 5.55 -23.28
CA ARG A 493 18.22 5.72 -23.28
C ARG A 493 17.51 4.46 -23.80
N ALA A 494 17.92 3.97 -24.98
CA ALA A 494 17.29 2.82 -25.63
C ALA A 494 17.37 1.56 -24.77
N TYR A 495 18.54 1.25 -24.22
CA TYR A 495 18.70 0.07 -23.37
C TYR A 495 18.05 0.24 -21.99
N THR A 496 18.09 1.43 -21.39
CA THR A 496 17.37 1.68 -20.13
C THR A 496 15.87 1.49 -20.31
N CYS A 497 15.30 1.99 -21.41
CA CYS A 497 13.88 1.77 -21.74
C CYS A 497 13.57 0.28 -21.91
N LEU A 498 14.45 -0.47 -22.58
CA LEU A 498 14.30 -1.92 -22.75
C LEU A 498 14.30 -2.66 -21.41
N TYR A 499 15.25 -2.34 -20.53
CA TYR A 499 15.34 -2.96 -19.21
C TYR A 499 14.16 -2.60 -18.31
N GLN A 500 13.71 -1.34 -18.32
CA GLN A 500 12.52 -0.92 -17.58
C GLN A 500 11.25 -1.61 -18.10
N THR A 501 11.14 -1.76 -19.43
CA THR A 501 10.02 -2.48 -20.06
C THR A 501 9.91 -3.89 -19.50
N HIS A 502 11.00 -4.66 -19.49
CA HIS A 502 11.03 -6.02 -18.94
C HIS A 502 10.83 -6.09 -17.42
N GLY A 503 10.90 -4.97 -16.71
CA GLY A 503 10.45 -4.90 -15.31
C GLY A 503 8.94 -5.04 -15.17
N ASN A 504 8.16 -4.58 -16.16
CA ASN A 504 6.70 -4.61 -16.11
C ASN A 504 6.13 -6.03 -16.16
N ASN A 505 4.82 -6.16 -15.90
CA ASN A 505 4.13 -7.45 -16.04
C ASN A 505 4.11 -7.85 -17.53
N LEU A 506 3.91 -9.15 -17.82
CA LEU A 506 3.95 -9.65 -19.20
C LEU A 506 3.01 -8.90 -20.14
N ALA A 507 1.78 -8.59 -19.74
CA ALA A 507 0.83 -7.86 -20.58
C ALA A 507 1.34 -6.44 -20.92
N ARG A 508 1.93 -5.75 -19.94
CA ARG A 508 2.47 -4.40 -20.10
C ARG A 508 3.79 -4.37 -20.85
N GLN A 509 4.60 -5.43 -20.78
CA GLN A 509 5.76 -5.56 -21.66
C GLN A 509 5.33 -5.43 -23.13
N TRP A 510 4.26 -6.11 -23.54
CA TRP A 510 3.68 -5.99 -24.88
C TRP A 510 3.23 -4.57 -25.23
N ASP A 511 2.58 -3.87 -24.30
CA ASP A 511 2.13 -2.49 -24.53
C ASP A 511 3.31 -1.56 -24.82
N PHE A 512 4.46 -1.71 -24.16
CA PHE A 512 5.59 -0.80 -24.29
C PHE A 512 6.65 -1.22 -25.32
N PHE A 513 6.55 -2.42 -25.92
CA PHE A 513 7.54 -2.89 -26.89
C PHE A 513 7.69 -1.97 -28.12
N HIS A 514 6.63 -1.30 -28.55
CA HIS A 514 6.69 -0.37 -29.68
C HIS A 514 7.62 0.82 -29.40
N VAL A 515 7.62 1.35 -28.17
CA VAL A 515 8.50 2.46 -27.75
C VAL A 515 9.98 2.06 -27.88
N ASN A 516 10.30 0.81 -27.51
CA ASN A 516 11.67 0.30 -27.65
C ASN A 516 12.10 0.24 -29.13
N PHE A 517 11.22 -0.17 -30.05
CA PHE A 517 11.54 -0.20 -31.47
C PHE A 517 11.84 1.20 -32.03
N ASP A 518 11.09 2.21 -31.60
CA ASP A 518 11.31 3.59 -32.02
C ASP A 518 12.66 4.11 -31.50
N ASP A 519 12.98 3.88 -30.22
CA ASP A 519 14.26 4.27 -29.63
C ASP A 519 15.47 3.61 -30.30
N PHE A 520 15.39 2.30 -30.58
CA PHE A 520 16.46 1.60 -31.31
C PHE A 520 16.56 2.05 -32.76
N SER A 521 15.44 2.41 -33.41
CA SER A 521 15.46 2.94 -34.78
C SER A 521 16.15 4.30 -34.85
N ILE A 522 15.91 5.18 -33.88
CA ILE A 522 16.63 6.46 -33.75
C ILE A 522 18.13 6.21 -33.57
N LEU A 523 18.50 5.33 -32.65
CA LEU A 523 19.91 4.99 -32.40
C LEU A 523 20.61 4.46 -33.66
N ILE A 524 19.96 3.55 -34.41
CA ILE A 524 20.53 2.97 -35.63
C ILE A 524 20.69 4.00 -36.75
N ASN A 525 19.80 4.99 -36.83
CA ASN A 525 19.89 6.04 -37.86
C ASN A 525 20.99 7.08 -37.57
N GLU A 526 21.31 7.31 -36.30
CA GLU A 526 22.35 8.26 -35.87
C GLU A 526 23.77 7.66 -35.90
N VAL A 527 23.90 6.33 -35.73
CA VAL A 527 25.17 5.58 -35.84
C VAL A 527 25.52 5.30 -37.29
#